data_AF-A0A3M2DJ65-F1
#
_entry.id   AF-A0A3M2DJ65-F1
#
_cell.length_a   1.000
_cell.length_b   1.000
_cell.length_c   1.000
_cell.angle_alpha   90.00
_cell.angle_beta   90.00
_cell.angle_gamma   90.00
#
_symmetry.space_group_name_H-M   'P 1'
#
loop_
_entity.id
_entity.type
_entity.pdbx_description
1 polymer ?
#
loop_
_entity_poly.entity_id
_entity_poly.type
_entity_poly.pdbx_seq_one_letter_code
_entity_poly.pdbx_strand_id
1 'polypeptide(L)'
;MTLTTPTLVTFLVYLVGMLAIGIYAWRKTANLSDYILGGRRLTGSVAALSAGASDMSGWLLLGLPGAIYARGLSEAMIGFGLVIGAYLNWKIVAPRLRYFTEVFGDSLTLSDYFENRFEDK
;
A
#
# COMPACT_ATOMS: atom_id res chain seq x y z
N MET A 1 30.46 -12.78 5.17
CA MET A 1 29.14 -13.41 5.02
C MET A 1 29.09 -14.01 3.62
N THR A 2 29.11 -15.33 3.47
CA THR A 2 29.07 -16.00 2.16
C THR A 2 27.62 -16.30 1.77
N LEU A 3 27.24 -15.93 0.54
CA LEU A 3 25.92 -16.26 -0.01
C LEU A 3 25.88 -17.76 -0.30
N THR A 4 24.96 -18.49 0.33
CA THR A 4 24.76 -19.91 0.03
C THR A 4 24.00 -20.05 -1.29
N THR A 5 24.24 -21.14 -2.02
CA THR A 5 23.54 -21.41 -3.29
C THR A 5 22.01 -21.35 -3.14
N PRO A 6 21.38 -21.92 -2.09
CA PRO A 6 19.93 -21.78 -1.90
C PRO A 6 19.47 -20.33 -1.75
N THR A 7 20.18 -19.51 -0.96
CA THR A 7 19.84 -18.10 -0.76
C THR A 7 19.96 -17.30 -2.06
N LEU A 8 20.98 -17.59 -2.87
CA LEU A 8 21.15 -16.93 -4.17
C LEU A 8 19.99 -17.27 -5.12
N VAL A 9 19.63 -18.56 -5.20
CA VAL A 9 18.54 -19.03 -6.06
C VAL A 9 17.21 -18.41 -5.65
N THR A 10 16.85 -18.43 -4.36
CA THR A 10 15.59 -17.86 -3.89
C THR A 10 15.50 -16.36 -4.16
N PHE A 11 16.60 -15.63 -3.93
CA PHE A 11 16.69 -14.20 -4.21
C PHE A 11 16.51 -13.89 -5.70
N LEU A 12 17.18 -14.63 -6.58
CA LEU A 12 17.06 -14.44 -8.03
C LEU A 12 15.64 -14.76 -8.53
N VAL A 13 15.03 -15.86 -8.06
CA VAL A 13 13.66 -16.22 -8.41
C VAL A 13 12.69 -15.12 -7.98
N TYR A 14 12.84 -14.58 -6.78
CA TYR A 14 12.04 -13.46 -6.29
C TYR A 14 12.18 -12.23 -7.19
N LEU A 15 13.41 -11.80 -7.50
CA LEU A 15 13.66 -10.63 -8.34
C LEU A 15 13.08 -10.79 -9.75
N VAL A 16 13.34 -11.94 -10.39
CA VAL A 16 12.82 -12.23 -11.73
C VAL A 16 11.29 -12.26 -11.70
N GLY A 17 10.69 -12.87 -10.68
CA GLY A 17 9.24 -12.88 -10.47
C GLY A 17 8.66 -11.48 -10.36
N MET A 18 9.25 -10.62 -9.51
CA MET A 18 8.82 -9.23 -9.35
C MET A 18 8.90 -8.43 -10.65
N LEU A 19 10.00 -8.57 -11.40
CA LEU A 19 10.16 -7.91 -12.70
C LEU A 19 9.14 -8.41 -13.72
N ALA A 20 8.90 -9.73 -13.78
CA ALA A 20 7.91 -10.32 -14.68
C ALA A 20 6.49 -9.80 -14.38
N ILE A 21 6.12 -9.69 -13.11
CA ILE A 21 4.83 -9.10 -12.69
C ILE A 21 4.76 -7.64 -13.13
N GLY A 22 5.83 -6.86 -12.93
CA GLY A 22 5.91 -5.46 -13.35
C GLY A 22 5.73 -5.28 -14.86
N ILE A 23 6.42 -6.09 -15.67
CA ILE A 23 6.29 -6.06 -17.14
C ILE A 23 4.86 -6.45 -17.56
N TYR A 24 4.28 -7.47 -16.93
CA TYR A 24 2.91 -7.88 -17.21
C TYR A 24 1.91 -6.76 -16.88
N ALA A 25 2.04 -6.13 -15.71
CA ALA A 25 1.17 -5.04 -15.29
C ALA A 25 1.32 -3.79 -16.18
N TRP A 26 2.55 -3.46 -16.60
CA TRP A 26 2.82 -2.36 -17.51
C TRP A 26 2.06 -2.50 -18.83
N ARG A 27 1.97 -3.71 -19.39
CA ARG A 27 1.18 -3.98 -20.61
C ARG A 27 -0.33 -3.79 -20.42
N LYS A 28 -0.82 -3.63 -19.18
CA LYS A 28 -2.23 -3.38 -18.85
C LYS A 28 -2.51 -1.91 -18.54
N THR A 29 -1.50 -1.04 -18.55
CA THR A 29 -1.65 0.40 -18.31
C THR A 29 -1.74 1.16 -19.62
N ALA A 30 -2.88 1.78 -19.91
CA ALA A 30 -3.07 2.59 -21.12
C ALA A 30 -3.22 4.10 -20.84
N ASN A 31 -3.66 4.48 -19.64
CA ASN A 31 -3.90 5.86 -19.26
C ASN A 31 -3.55 6.11 -17.77
N LEU A 32 -3.71 7.36 -17.33
CA LEU A 32 -3.37 7.78 -15.98
C LEU A 32 -4.22 7.11 -14.89
N SER A 33 -5.51 6.86 -15.15
CA SER A 33 -6.39 6.16 -14.21
C SER A 33 -6.00 4.69 -14.04
N ASP A 34 -5.59 4.03 -15.13
CA ASP A 34 -5.01 2.69 -15.09
C ASP A 34 -3.71 2.66 -14.28
N TYR A 35 -2.88 3.72 -14.41
CA TYR A 35 -1.60 3.81 -13.70
C TYR A 35 -1.77 4.09 -12.21
N ILE A 36 -2.64 5.04 -11.83
CA ILE A 36 -2.79 5.49 -10.44
C ILE A 36 -3.74 4.58 -9.65
N LEU A 37 -4.85 4.16 -10.25
CA LEU A 37 -5.94 3.46 -9.55
C LEU A 37 -6.16 2.02 -10.06
N GLY A 38 -5.31 1.52 -10.96
CA GLY A 38 -5.54 0.23 -11.62
C GLY A 38 -6.85 0.21 -12.40
N GLY A 39 -7.29 1.38 -12.89
CA GLY A 39 -8.56 1.55 -13.60
C GLY A 39 -9.78 1.26 -12.73
N ARG A 40 -9.62 1.31 -11.39
CA ARG A 40 -10.63 0.94 -10.39
C ARG A 40 -11.17 -0.50 -10.53
N ARG A 41 -10.37 -1.40 -11.13
CA ARG A 41 -10.76 -2.81 -11.39
C ARG A 41 -10.34 -3.77 -10.28
N LEU A 42 -9.53 -3.31 -9.32
CA LEU A 42 -9.04 -4.12 -8.22
C LEU A 42 -10.19 -4.41 -7.24
N THR A 43 -10.31 -5.67 -6.83
CA THR A 43 -11.25 -6.03 -5.76
C THR A 43 -10.80 -5.43 -4.44
N GLY A 44 -11.74 -5.19 -3.52
CA GLY A 44 -11.44 -4.62 -2.21
C GLY A 44 -10.39 -5.42 -1.42
N SER A 45 -10.36 -6.75 -1.57
CA SER A 45 -9.36 -7.62 -0.94
C SER A 45 -7.95 -7.40 -1.50
N VAL A 46 -7.80 -7.26 -2.82
CA VAL A 46 -6.51 -7.00 -3.47
C VAL A 46 -6.02 -5.59 -3.12
N ALA A 47 -6.92 -4.60 -3.10
CA ALA A 47 -6.59 -3.25 -2.68
C ALA A 47 -6.16 -3.21 -1.19
N ALA A 48 -6.81 -3.96 -0.31
CA ALA A 48 -6.44 -4.07 1.10
C ALA A 48 -5.05 -4.70 1.29
N LEU A 49 -4.77 -5.79 0.57
CA LEU A 49 -3.47 -6.44 0.60
C LEU A 49 -2.37 -5.50 0.11
N SER A 50 -2.62 -4.78 -0.98
CA SER A 50 -1.69 -3.79 -1.53
C SER A 50 -1.43 -2.66 -0.55
N ALA A 51 -2.47 -2.09 0.06
CA ALA A 51 -2.34 -1.03 1.05
C ALA A 51 -1.52 -1.52 2.26
N GLY A 52 -1.78 -2.74 2.73
CA GLY A 52 -1.00 -3.38 3.78
C GLY A 52 0.47 -3.50 3.39
N ALA A 53 0.77 -4.09 2.22
CA ALA A 53 2.14 -4.24 1.74
C ALA A 53 2.88 -2.88 1.59
N SER A 54 2.17 -1.82 1.17
CA SER A 54 2.74 -0.46 1.08
C SER A 54 3.06 0.16 2.44
N ASP A 55 2.28 -0.14 3.48
CA ASP A 55 2.54 0.28 4.86
C ASP A 55 3.75 -0.45 5.48
N MET A 56 4.07 -1.65 4.97
CA MET A 56 5.20 -2.44 5.44
C MET A 56 6.53 -1.94 4.88
N SER A 57 7.24 -1.12 5.66
CA SER A 57 8.64 -0.76 5.39
C SER A 57 9.61 -1.52 6.31
N GLY A 58 10.91 -1.18 6.25
CA GLY A 58 11.92 -1.69 7.18
C GLY A 58 11.57 -1.47 8.67
N TRP A 59 10.61 -0.60 8.97
CA TRP A 59 10.11 -0.38 10.33
C TRP A 59 9.52 -1.64 10.98
N LEU A 60 8.85 -2.52 10.22
CA LEU A 60 8.32 -3.77 10.78
C LEU A 60 9.39 -4.83 11.03
N LEU A 61 10.43 -4.87 10.19
CA LEU A 61 11.49 -5.89 10.28
C LEU A 61 12.58 -5.53 11.29
N LEU A 62 12.87 -4.24 11.47
CA LEU A 62 13.93 -3.76 12.34
C LEU A 62 13.42 -2.81 13.43
N GLY A 63 12.52 -1.90 13.10
CA GLY A 63 12.03 -0.88 14.02
C GLY A 63 11.24 -1.47 15.20
N LEU A 64 10.15 -2.18 14.92
CA LEU A 64 9.29 -2.75 15.96
C LEU A 64 9.99 -3.84 16.77
N PRO A 65 10.70 -4.82 16.17
CA PRO A 65 11.47 -5.79 16.94
C PRO A 65 12.57 -5.15 17.78
N GLY A 66 13.24 -4.11 17.25
CA GLY A 66 14.23 -3.34 18.00
C GLY A 66 13.61 -2.60 19.20
N ALA A 67 12.44 -2.01 19.02
CA ALA A 67 11.69 -1.36 20.09
C ALA A 67 11.25 -2.36 21.17
N ILE A 68 10.70 -3.51 20.77
CA ILE A 68 10.33 -4.60 21.69
C ILE A 68 11.56 -5.11 22.45
N TYR A 69 12.69 -5.30 21.76
CA TYR A 69 13.94 -5.71 22.40
C TYR A 69 14.41 -4.70 23.46
N ALA A 70 14.30 -3.39 23.17
CA ALA A 70 14.78 -2.34 24.06
C ALA A 70 13.82 -1.97 25.20
N ARG A 71 12.49 -2.04 24.96
CA ARG A 71 11.44 -1.50 25.86
C ARG A 71 10.42 -2.55 26.30
N GLY A 72 10.55 -3.78 25.84
CA GLY A 72 9.72 -4.91 26.24
C GLY A 72 8.46 -5.08 25.39
N LEU A 73 7.68 -6.10 25.76
CA LEU A 73 6.51 -6.58 25.00
C LEU A 73 5.36 -5.57 24.91
N SER A 74 5.35 -4.54 25.76
CA SER A 74 4.35 -3.47 25.70
C SER A 74 4.31 -2.78 24.33
N GLU A 75 5.45 -2.69 23.64
CA GLU A 75 5.54 -2.10 22.29
C GLU A 75 4.72 -2.90 21.25
N ALA A 76 4.48 -4.20 21.48
CA ALA A 76 3.64 -5.02 20.61
C ALA A 76 2.16 -4.56 20.60
N MET A 77 1.74 -3.76 21.58
CA MET A 77 0.38 -3.18 21.63
C MET A 77 0.07 -2.29 20.43
N ILE A 78 1.10 -1.77 19.73
CA ILE A 78 0.91 -1.01 18.49
C ILE A 78 0.12 -1.82 17.44
N GLY A 79 0.27 -3.15 17.42
CA GLY A 79 -0.46 -4.02 16.49
C GLY A 79 -1.97 -3.92 16.67
N PHE A 80 -2.46 -3.87 17.91
CA PHE A 80 -3.90 -3.69 18.18
C PHE A 80 -4.38 -2.31 17.72
N GLY A 81 -3.60 -1.26 17.99
CA GLY A 81 -3.89 0.09 17.54
C GLY A 81 -3.96 0.19 16.01
N LEU A 82 -3.04 -0.45 15.30
CA LEU A 82 -3.01 -0.49 13.84
C LEU A 82 -4.21 -1.24 13.25
N VAL A 83 -4.57 -2.39 13.82
CA VAL A 83 -5.74 -3.16 13.36
C VAL A 83 -7.03 -2.35 13.53
N ILE A 84 -7.23 -1.76 14.71
CA ILE A 84 -8.42 -0.95 14.99
C ILE A 84 -8.41 0.32 14.13
N GLY A 85 -7.28 1.00 14.04
CA GLY A 85 -7.11 2.22 13.25
C GLY A 85 -7.38 1.99 11.76
N ALA A 86 -6.80 0.94 11.19
CA ALA A 86 -7.03 0.55 9.80
C ALA A 86 -8.51 0.21 9.56
N TYR A 87 -9.13 -0.56 10.46
CA TYR A 87 -10.56 -0.88 10.36
C TYR A 87 -11.45 0.37 10.38
N LEU A 88 -11.21 1.29 11.33
CA LEU A 88 -11.97 2.53 11.44
C LEU A 88 -11.74 3.45 10.23
N ASN A 89 -10.51 3.55 9.74
CA ASN A 89 -10.19 4.31 8.54
C ASN A 89 -10.95 3.77 7.32
N TRP A 90 -10.95 2.45 7.12
CA TRP A 90 -11.66 1.79 6.04
C TRP A 90 -13.18 1.91 6.14
N LYS A 91 -13.73 1.91 7.37
CA LYS A 91 -15.17 2.01 7.58
C LYS A 91 -15.69 3.44 7.46
N ILE A 92 -14.93 4.43 7.91
CA ILE A 92 -15.40 5.81 8.08
C ILE A 92 -14.86 6.73 6.99
N VAL A 93 -13.56 6.67 6.71
CA VAL A 93 -12.86 7.63 5.84
C VAL A 93 -12.91 7.17 4.39
N ALA A 94 -12.53 5.92 4.11
CA ALA A 94 -12.41 5.41 2.75
C ALA A 94 -13.71 5.53 1.91
N PRO A 95 -14.92 5.19 2.42
CA PRO A 95 -16.14 5.26 1.61
C PRO A 95 -16.53 6.70 1.29
N ARG A 96 -16.37 7.60 2.27
CA ARG A 96 -16.64 9.04 2.09
C ARG A 96 -15.69 9.65 1.08
N LEU A 97 -14.39 9.37 1.23
CA LEU A 97 -13.38 9.87 0.31
C LEU A 97 -13.64 9.35 -1.11
N ARG A 98 -13.94 8.05 -1.27
CA ARG A 98 -14.27 7.47 -2.58
C ARG A 98 -15.45 8.19 -3.25
N TYR A 99 -16.53 8.41 -2.52
CA TYR A 99 -17.69 9.15 -3.02
C TYR A 99 -17.30 10.57 -3.45
N PHE A 100 -16.58 11.30 -2.60
CA PHE A 100 -16.21 12.68 -2.89
C PHE A 100 -15.22 12.80 -4.06
N THR A 101 -14.26 11.90 -4.22
CA THR A 101 -13.39 11.91 -5.41
C THR A 101 -14.20 11.80 -6.69
N GLU A 102 -15.30 11.05 -6.71
CA GLU A 102 -16.17 10.94 -7.89
C GLU A 102 -16.95 12.21 -8.16
N VAL A 103 -17.54 12.80 -7.12
CA VAL A 103 -18.34 14.04 -7.21
C VAL A 103 -17.50 15.23 -7.66
N PHE A 104 -16.26 15.34 -7.18
CA PHE A 104 -15.37 16.47 -7.46
C PHE A 104 -14.43 16.17 -8.65
N GLY A 105 -15.02 15.79 -9.79
CA GLY A 105 -14.27 15.66 -11.05
C GLY A 105 -13.58 14.31 -11.27
N ASP A 106 -14.05 13.24 -10.64
CA ASP A 106 -13.42 11.90 -10.65
C ASP A 106 -11.91 11.93 -10.32
N SER A 107 -11.56 12.66 -9.26
CA SER A 107 -10.17 12.94 -8.91
C SER A 107 -9.37 11.66 -8.67
N LEU A 108 -8.15 11.63 -9.22
CA LEU A 108 -7.28 10.46 -9.16
C LEU A 108 -6.35 10.48 -7.94
N THR A 109 -6.04 11.67 -7.42
CA THR A 109 -5.14 11.87 -6.28
C THR A 109 -5.80 12.74 -5.20
N LEU A 110 -5.22 12.77 -3.99
CA LEU A 110 -5.68 13.67 -2.94
C LEU A 110 -5.49 15.15 -3.30
N SER A 111 -4.38 15.49 -3.94
CA SER A 111 -4.12 16.86 -4.40
C SER A 111 -5.16 17.32 -5.40
N ASP A 112 -5.42 16.49 -6.42
CA ASP A 112 -6.47 16.72 -7.43
C ASP A 112 -7.86 16.83 -6.80
N TYR A 113 -8.15 16.00 -5.79
CA TYR A 113 -9.39 16.13 -5.02
C TYR A 113 -9.51 17.46 -4.28
N PHE A 114 -8.45 17.92 -3.61
CA PHE A 114 -8.48 19.19 -2.89
C PHE A 114 -8.57 20.38 -3.84
N GLU A 115 -7.84 20.35 -4.95
CA GLU A 115 -7.92 21.34 -6.03
C GLU A 115 -9.36 21.49 -6.54
N ASN A 116 -10.00 20.37 -6.92
CA ASN A 116 -11.37 20.38 -7.42
C ASN A 116 -12.41 20.75 -6.35
N ARG A 117 -12.18 20.37 -5.10
CA ARG A 117 -13.12 20.66 -3.99
C ARG A 117 -13.08 22.12 -3.55
N PHE A 118 -11.90 22.73 -3.56
CA PHE A 118 -11.68 24.10 -3.07
C PHE A 118 -11.51 25.13 -4.19
N GLU A 119 -11.59 24.69 -5.46
CA GLU A 119 -11.47 25.54 -6.64
C GLU A 119 -10.13 26.31 -6.69
N ASP A 120 -9.08 25.71 -6.16
CA ASP A 120 -7.74 26.30 -5.99
C ASP A 120 -6.85 25.99 -7.20
N LYS A 121 -6.96 26.80 -8.26
CA LYS A 121 -6.22 26.66 -9.53
C LYS A 121 -4.97 27.52 -9.63
#